data_AF-A0A966YC15-F1
#
_entry.id   AF-A0A966YC15-F1
#
_cell.length_a   1.000
_cell.length_b   1.000
_cell.length_c   1.000
_cell.angle_alpha   90.00
_cell.angle_beta   90.00
_cell.angle_gamma   90.00
#
_symmetry.space_group_name_H-M   'P 1'
#
loop_
_entity.id
_entity.type
_entity.pdbx_description
1 polymer ?
#
loop_
_entity_poly.entity_id
_entity_poly.type
_entity_poly.pdbx_seq_one_letter_code
_entity_poly.pdbx_strand_id
1 'polypeptide(L)' 'MVAVCLMTAGCSSLGRPDWLEPGPAISQRRRAVRFDPYLQDDIAPAALRMPLMDGARPRDFADPVPEV' A
#
# COMPACT_ATOMS: atom_id res chain seq x y z
N MET A 1 14.07 -36.41 2.74
CA MET A 1 12.71 -35.84 2.57
C MET A 1 12.47 -34.79 3.66
N VAL A 2 13.22 -33.68 3.65
CA VAL A 2 13.20 -32.63 4.71
C VAL A 2 13.23 -31.21 4.11
N ALA A 3 13.58 -31.05 2.83
CA ALA A 3 13.84 -29.74 2.23
C ALA A 3 12.59 -28.95 1.77
N VAL A 4 11.40 -29.55 1.75
CA VAL A 4 10.20 -28.92 1.15
C VAL A 4 9.45 -28.00 2.12
N CYS A 5 9.56 -28.22 3.44
CA CYS A 5 8.74 -27.50 4.42
C CYS A 5 9.23 -26.07 4.75
N LEU A 6 10.46 -25.70 4.38
CA LEU A 6 11.07 -24.41 4.75
C LEU A 6 10.70 -23.26 3.80
N MET A 7 10.23 -23.55 2.58
CA MET A 7 9.94 -22.51 1.58
C MET A 7 8.57 -21.84 1.73
N THR A 8 7.63 -22.46 2.47
CA THR A 8 6.29 -21.89 2.67
C THR A 8 6.17 -21.02 3.92
N ALA A 9 7.14 -21.10 4.84
CA ALA A 9 7.13 -20.33 6.09
C ALA A 9 7.43 -18.82 5.89
N GLY A 10 8.05 -18.44 4.77
CA GLY A 10 8.49 -17.05 4.51
C GLY A 10 7.37 -16.05 4.19
N CYS A 11 6.21 -16.52 3.72
CA CYS A 11 5.07 -15.64 3.41
C CYS A 11 4.17 -15.36 4.61
N SER A 12 4.40 -16.01 5.76
CA SER A 12 3.59 -15.81 6.97
C SER A 12 3.84 -14.45 7.64
N SER A 13 5.01 -13.84 7.41
CA SER A 13 5.35 -12.52 7.95
C SER A 13 5.02 -11.36 7.01
N LEU A 14 4.57 -11.62 5.78
CA LEU A 14 4.06 -10.55 4.90
C LEU A 14 2.64 -10.19 5.35
N GLY A 15 2.46 -8.93 5.76
CA GLY A 15 1.14 -8.41 6.13
C GLY A 15 0.17 -8.55 4.97
N ARG A 16 -0.89 -9.33 5.18
CA ARG A 16 -1.99 -9.50 4.22
C ARG A 16 -3.22 -8.71 4.69
N PRO A 17 -4.03 -8.16 3.76
CA PRO A 17 -5.30 -7.57 4.12
C PRO A 17 -6.25 -8.68 4.60
N ASP A 18 -6.86 -8.47 5.77
CA ASP A 18 -8.00 -9.26 6.22
C ASP A 18 -9.28 -8.59 5.68
N TRP A 19 -9.99 -9.33 4.82
CA TRP A 19 -11.20 -8.84 4.14
C TRP A 19 -12.45 -8.97 5.00
N LEU A 20 -12.46 -9.90 5.96
CA LEU A 20 -13.62 -10.18 6.81
C LEU A 20 -13.53 -9.38 8.11
N GLU A 21 -12.32 -9.22 8.66
CA GLU A 21 -12.08 -8.49 9.89
C GLU A 21 -10.88 -7.54 9.78
N PRO A 22 -11.01 -6.43 9.00
CA PRO A 22 -9.91 -5.48 8.77
C PRO A 22 -9.42 -4.78 10.06
N GLY A 23 -10.20 -4.84 11.14
CA GLY A 23 -9.93 -4.13 12.39
C GLY A 23 -10.19 -2.62 12.29
N PRO A 24 -9.74 -1.84 13.29
CA PRO A 24 -10.07 -0.41 13.39
C PRO A 24 -9.48 0.45 12.26
N ALA A 25 -10.22 1.47 11.81
CA ALA A 25 -9.77 2.37 10.74
C ALA A 25 -8.41 3.05 11.03
N ILE A 26 -8.10 3.35 12.30
CA ILE A 26 -6.82 3.95 12.69
C ILE A 26 -5.65 2.98 12.47
N SER A 27 -5.82 1.68 12.72
CA SER A 27 -4.75 0.70 12.49
C SER A 27 -4.52 0.49 11.00
N GLN A 28 -5.60 0.48 10.21
CA GLN A 28 -5.52 0.44 8.75
C GLN A 28 -4.77 1.65 8.19
N ARG A 29 -5.15 2.86 8.63
CA ARG A 29 -4.49 4.11 8.23
C ARG A 29 -2.99 4.10 8.55
N ARG A 30 -2.60 3.63 9.74
CA ARG A 30 -1.18 3.51 10.12
C ARG A 30 -0.41 2.53 9.24
N ARG A 31 -1.04 1.43 8.83
CA ARG A 31 -0.44 0.45 7.91
C ARG A 31 -0.30 1.03 6.51
N ALA A 32 -1.34 1.70 6.00
CA ALA A 32 -1.31 2.37 4.70
C ALA A 32 -0.13 3.36 4.64
N VAL A 33 0.00 4.26 5.61
CA VAL A 33 1.12 5.22 5.67
C VAL A 33 2.49 4.54 5.74
N ARG A 34 2.61 3.44 6.50
CA ARG A 34 3.90 2.75 6.68
C ARG A 34 4.37 2.04 5.40
N PHE A 35 3.43 1.47 4.65
CA PHE A 35 3.74 0.61 3.50
C PHE A 35 3.50 1.30 2.15
N ASP A 36 3.07 2.56 2.15
CA ASP A 36 2.94 3.36 0.94
C ASP A 36 4.32 3.80 0.43
N PRO A 37 4.79 3.29 -0.73
CA PRO A 37 6.05 3.74 -1.32
C PRO A 37 6.00 5.19 -1.83
N TYR A 38 4.81 5.77 -1.97
CA TYR A 38 4.57 7.09 -2.55
C TYR A 38 3.72 7.97 -1.64
N LEU A 39 4.10 8.04 -0.36
CA LEU A 39 3.39 8.85 0.62
C LEU A 39 3.36 10.32 0.21
N GLN A 40 2.19 10.78 -0.25
CA GLN A 40 1.94 12.15 -0.68
C GLN A 40 0.61 12.64 -0.10
N ASP A 41 0.68 13.52 0.90
CA ASP A 41 -0.50 14.02 1.61
C ASP A 41 -1.43 14.89 0.74
N ASP A 42 -0.94 15.39 -0.39
CA ASP A 42 -1.62 16.32 -1.30
C ASP A 42 -1.78 15.77 -2.73
N ILE A 43 -1.76 14.44 -2.89
CA ILE A 43 -1.84 13.74 -4.18
C ILE A 43 -3.15 13.98 -4.96
N ALA A 44 -4.26 14.26 -4.28
CA ALA A 44 -5.54 14.57 -4.90
C ALA A 44 -5.65 16.04 -5.32
N PRO A 45 -6.53 16.40 -6.29
CA PRO A 45 -6.86 17.79 -6.60
C PRO A 45 -7.32 18.54 -5.34
N ALA A 46 -6.99 19.82 -5.21
CA ALA A 46 -7.24 20.60 -3.98
C ALA A 46 -8.69 20.50 -3.46
N ALA A 47 -9.66 20.44 -4.37
CA ALA A 47 -11.09 20.30 -4.06
C ALA A 47 -11.49 18.93 -3.49
N LEU A 48 -10.67 17.90 -3.70
CA LEU A 48 -10.91 16.52 -3.27
C LEU A 48 -9.83 16.03 -2.29
N ARG A 49 -8.95 16.90 -1.79
CA ARG A 49 -7.88 16.48 -0.87
C ARG A 49 -8.45 15.96 0.44
N MET A 50 -8.22 14.67 0.70
CA MET A 50 -8.41 14.03 2.00
C MET A 50 -7.04 13.78 2.62
N PRO A 51 -6.91 13.74 3.97
CA PRO A 51 -5.62 13.68 4.66
C PRO A 51 -4.77 12.44 4.37
N LEU A 52 -5.36 11.41 3.77
CA LEU A 52 -4.67 10.22 3.28
C LEU A 52 -5.50 9.65 2.13
N MET A 53 -4.92 9.59 0.93
CA MET A 53 -5.59 9.05 -0.26
C MET A 53 -4.92 7.73 -0.65
N ASP A 54 -5.57 6.62 -0.33
CA ASP A 54 -5.09 5.29 -0.69
C ASP A 54 -5.25 5.06 -2.20
N GLY A 55 -4.18 4.63 -2.88
CA GLY A 55 -4.23 4.20 -4.28
C GLY A 55 -4.20 5.31 -5.34
N ALA A 56 -3.88 6.55 -4.96
CA ALA A 56 -3.70 7.63 -5.92
C ALA A 56 -2.37 7.48 -6.70
N ARG A 57 -2.38 7.83 -7.99
CA ARG A 57 -1.19 7.77 -8.85
C ARG A 57 -0.18 8.84 -8.41
N PRO A 58 1.09 8.50 -8.16
CA PRO A 58 2.08 9.50 -7.72
C PRO A 58 2.30 10.55 -8.80
N ARG A 59 2.60 11.80 -8.38
CA ARG A 59 2.82 12.93 -9.29
C ARG A 59 3.92 12.70 -10.33
N ASP A 60 4.97 11.98 -9.97
CA ASP A 60 6.08 11.68 -10.88
C ASP A 60 5.67 10.79 -12.06
N PHE A 61 4.54 10.10 -11.93
CA PHE A 61 3.94 9.35 -13.02
C PHE A 61 2.88 10.16 -13.75
N ALA A 62 2.46 11.35 -13.29
CA ALA A 62 1.39 12.12 -13.95
C ALA A 62 1.68 12.30 -15.45
N ASP A 63 2.93 12.58 -15.77
CA ASP A 63 3.42 12.64 -17.14
C ASP A 63 3.72 11.24 -17.69
N PRO A 64 3.33 10.94 -18.95
CA PRO A 64 3.67 9.67 -19.57
C PRO A 64 5.19 9.54 -19.71
N VAL A 65 5.74 8.41 -19.27
CA VAL A 65 7.15 8.08 -19.48
C VAL A 65 7.36 7.92 -21.00
N PRO A 66 8.34 8.61 -21.61
CA PRO A 66 8.64 8.43 -23.03
C PRO A 66 8.97 6.96 -23.31
N GLU A 67 8.23 6.33 -24.21
CA GLU A 67 8.58 5.00 -24.71
C GLU A 67 9.82 5.13 -25.60
N VAL A 68 10.87 4.36 -25.30
CA VAL A 68 12.13 4.30 -26.07
C VAL A 68 12.09 3.19 -27.11
#